data_AF-A0A8S9ZMU4-F1
#
_entry.id   AF-A0A8S9ZMU4-F1
#
_cell.length_a   1.000
_cell.length_b   1.000
_cell.length_c   1.000
_cell.angle_alpha   90.00
_cell.angle_beta   90.00
_cell.angle_gamma   90.00
#
_symmetry.space_group_name_H-M   'P 1'
#
loop_
_entity.id
_entity.type
_entity.pdbx_description
1 polymer ?
#
loop_
_entity_poly.entity_id
_entity_poly.type
_entity_poly.pdbx_seq_one_letter_code
_entity_poly.pdbx_strand_id
1 'polypeptide(L)'
;MMCYQTKHLSQINTTIIKTTVHRHSCAKQLLTMKLFVFIAVLLMIGQVNTNEDDDTEELQGDDVEDKVGLAEHILKKNKIELAARSKVATKEDLEKYKERFAEKSNKPCEIELDELGNIILHYSKGTSPDGCTVDLLSSIDKKIEFRASLSHSAGPAQCAQDLDKNVLPFAYSQPKELKDLHAGPKTGDSKDGCNPEGCLDGVCIDKTGLEIRWKLEKDDMSFFVYPTGALSNKHITNIVMKKFDSKKFPTVEIDQSVNRYSVSFSDGGSVNKSDEKRCVENTKILSPITWKIETSPDSKRPYLLVFHLLPQTASRKLKEEKVTTDTPDGPECDNLDIIFNNDKYALLTLDPPTTTTTTKKTTTTTTVTTTTEEPSSLLVPIVIVIIILVVIGAGAAAFYFFFLKKGSDDAGTKSKMGSKMGSKMGSKMGSKRDDNKKDTSSTGSKVEEAGGENEANTALDETKSMEDGLI
;
A
#
# COMPACT_ATOMS: atom_id res chain seq x y z
N MET A 1 -32.30 -36.41 -37.46
CA MET A 1 -31.96 -36.82 -38.84
C MET A 1 -30.62 -36.15 -39.16
N MET A 2 -29.47 -36.79 -39.36
CA MET A 2 -29.08 -38.16 -39.66
C MET A 2 -27.81 -38.53 -38.88
N CYS A 3 -27.68 -39.83 -38.57
CA CYS A 3 -26.47 -40.49 -38.06
C CYS A 3 -25.45 -40.71 -39.19
N TYR A 4 -24.17 -40.82 -38.82
CA TYR A 4 -23.20 -41.62 -39.58
C TYR A 4 -22.41 -42.52 -38.64
N GLN A 5 -22.56 -43.82 -38.87
CA GLN A 5 -21.78 -44.93 -38.32
C GLN A 5 -21.07 -45.59 -39.49
N THR A 6 -19.81 -45.97 -39.33
CA THR A 6 -19.18 -46.99 -40.18
C THR A 6 -18.27 -47.88 -39.35
N LYS A 7 -18.71 -49.13 -39.21
CA LYS A 7 -17.93 -50.35 -38.94
C LYS A 7 -17.17 -50.77 -40.20
N HIS A 8 -16.08 -51.52 -40.05
CA HIS A 8 -15.72 -52.75 -40.80
C HIS A 8 -14.49 -53.38 -40.11
N LEU A 9 -14.58 -54.61 -39.54
CA LEU A 9 -14.21 -55.93 -40.11
C LEU A 9 -12.67 -56.07 -40.30
N SER A 10 -11.97 -57.17 -40.00
CA SER A 10 -12.30 -58.60 -40.07
C SER A 10 -11.21 -59.45 -39.39
N GLN A 11 -11.60 -60.67 -39.02
CA GLN A 11 -10.87 -61.82 -38.45
C GLN A 11 -9.78 -62.45 -39.35
N ILE A 12 -9.14 -63.49 -38.77
CA ILE A 12 -8.49 -64.72 -39.32
C ILE A 12 -6.97 -64.72 -38.99
N ASN A 13 -6.28 -65.73 -38.40
CA ASN A 13 -6.52 -67.18 -38.25
C ASN A 13 -5.79 -67.80 -37.04
N THR A 14 -6.29 -68.96 -36.65
CA THR A 14 -5.82 -69.99 -35.69
C THR A 14 -4.47 -70.62 -36.08
N THR A 15 -3.62 -71.07 -35.12
CA THR A 15 -2.86 -72.36 -35.13
C THR A 15 -1.98 -72.57 -33.87
N ILE A 16 -2.41 -73.53 -33.02
CA ILE A 16 -1.65 -74.65 -32.39
C ILE A 16 -0.61 -74.42 -31.25
N ILE A 17 -1.03 -74.80 -30.03
CA ILE A 17 -0.48 -75.81 -29.06
C ILE A 17 0.99 -75.72 -28.57
N LYS A 18 1.13 -75.96 -27.25
CA LYS A 18 2.32 -76.28 -26.40
C LYS A 18 3.07 -75.10 -25.76
N THR A 19 2.67 -74.72 -24.54
CA THR A 19 3.57 -74.51 -23.37
C THR A 19 2.75 -74.10 -22.12
N THR A 20 1.84 -74.97 -21.70
CA THR A 20 1.27 -74.89 -20.34
C THR A 20 2.23 -75.66 -19.44
N VAL A 21 2.91 -74.97 -18.51
CA VAL A 21 3.38 -75.46 -17.18
C VAL A 21 4.44 -74.52 -16.54
N HIS A 22 5.04 -73.55 -17.25
CA HIS A 22 5.98 -72.61 -16.62
C HIS A 22 5.49 -71.17 -16.36
N ARG A 23 4.20 -70.86 -16.63
CA ARG A 23 3.65 -69.51 -16.40
C ARG A 23 3.08 -69.25 -15.00
N HIS A 24 2.95 -70.25 -14.14
CA HIS A 24 2.37 -70.04 -12.80
C HIS A 24 3.33 -69.46 -11.75
N SER A 25 4.64 -69.52 -11.96
CA SER A 25 5.61 -68.95 -11.01
C SER A 25 5.92 -67.47 -11.28
N CYS A 26 5.96 -67.06 -12.55
CA CYS A 26 6.24 -65.67 -12.92
C CYS A 26 5.03 -64.74 -12.70
N ALA A 27 3.81 -65.26 -12.91
CA ALA A 27 2.58 -64.51 -12.65
C ALA A 27 2.38 -64.18 -11.15
N LYS A 28 2.85 -65.04 -10.24
CA LYS A 28 2.80 -64.76 -8.80
C LYS A 28 3.77 -63.65 -8.39
N GLN A 29 5.00 -63.64 -8.91
CA GLN A 29 5.95 -62.56 -8.61
C GLN A 29 5.55 -61.22 -9.22
N LEU A 30 4.95 -61.22 -10.41
CA LEU A 30 4.45 -60.00 -11.02
C LEU A 30 3.24 -59.43 -10.26
N LEU A 31 2.41 -60.29 -9.66
CA LEU A 31 1.27 -59.87 -8.84
C LEU A 31 1.71 -59.32 -7.48
N THR A 32 2.67 -59.95 -6.79
CA THR A 32 3.20 -59.42 -5.53
C THR A 32 3.97 -58.12 -5.73
N MET A 33 4.72 -57.98 -6.82
CA MET A 33 5.44 -56.74 -7.11
C MET A 33 4.49 -55.60 -7.47
N LYS A 34 3.42 -55.87 -8.23
CA LYS A 34 2.35 -54.87 -8.48
C LYS A 34 1.60 -54.50 -7.21
N LEU A 35 1.32 -55.46 -6.33
CA LEU A 35 0.67 -55.19 -5.04
C LEU A 35 1.57 -54.36 -4.12
N PHE A 36 2.88 -54.63 -4.07
CA PHE A 36 3.83 -53.83 -3.30
C PHE A 36 3.98 -52.41 -3.84
N VAL A 37 4.03 -52.22 -5.17
CA VAL A 37 4.04 -50.88 -5.78
C VAL A 37 2.73 -50.16 -5.51
N PHE A 38 1.58 -50.84 -5.56
CA PHE A 38 0.29 -50.24 -5.24
C PHE A 38 0.16 -49.87 -3.76
N ILE A 39 0.67 -50.70 -2.83
CA ILE A 39 0.73 -50.39 -1.40
C ILE A 39 1.73 -49.25 -1.11
N ALA A 40 2.88 -49.21 -1.78
CA ALA A 40 3.83 -48.11 -1.64
C ALA A 40 3.27 -46.79 -2.20
N VAL A 41 2.55 -46.83 -3.32
CA VAL A 41 1.82 -45.66 -3.85
C VAL A 41 0.69 -45.24 -2.91
N LEU A 42 -0.06 -46.18 -2.33
CA LEU A 42 -1.09 -45.87 -1.33
C LEU A 42 -0.52 -45.34 -0.01
N LEU A 43 0.68 -45.78 0.40
CA LEU A 43 1.38 -45.23 1.57
C LEU A 43 1.99 -43.84 1.30
N MET A 44 2.40 -43.56 0.06
CA MET A 44 2.83 -42.22 -0.38
C MET A 44 1.65 -41.26 -0.55
N ILE A 45 0.48 -41.76 -0.97
CA ILE A 45 -0.76 -40.97 -1.05
C ILE A 45 -1.41 -40.83 0.34
N GLY A 46 -1.25 -41.81 1.23
CA GLY A 46 -1.77 -41.80 2.61
C GLY A 46 -1.06 -40.85 3.58
N GLN A 47 0.02 -40.18 3.15
CA GLN A 47 0.57 -39.01 3.84
C GLN A 47 0.13 -37.68 3.22
N VAL A 48 -0.72 -37.72 2.19
CA VAL A 48 -1.41 -36.56 1.64
C VAL A 48 -2.88 -36.65 2.07
N ASN A 49 -3.10 -36.59 3.39
CA ASN A 49 -4.34 -36.05 3.92
C ASN A 49 -4.25 -34.54 3.75
N THR A 50 -4.53 -34.07 2.53
CA THR A 50 -5.05 -32.72 2.31
C THR A 50 -6.48 -32.72 2.84
N ASN A 51 -6.63 -32.59 4.15
CA ASN A 51 -7.63 -31.66 4.62
C ASN A 51 -7.11 -30.30 4.16
N GLU A 52 -7.75 -29.73 3.15
CA GLU A 52 -7.67 -28.31 2.83
C GLU A 52 -8.34 -27.53 3.96
N ASP A 53 -7.77 -27.60 5.15
CA ASP A 53 -7.78 -26.48 6.08
C ASP A 53 -6.32 -26.02 6.06
N ASP A 54 -6.11 -24.87 5.44
CA ASP A 54 -4.85 -24.16 5.28
C ASP A 54 -4.36 -23.67 6.65
N ASP A 55 -4.16 -24.61 7.58
CA ASP A 55 -3.47 -24.42 8.85
C ASP A 55 -2.00 -24.25 8.52
N THR A 56 -1.70 -23.05 8.02
CA THR A 56 -0.36 -22.48 8.06
C THR A 56 0.08 -22.62 9.51
N GLU A 57 0.99 -23.54 9.80
CA GLU A 57 1.64 -23.63 11.10
C GLU A 57 2.29 -22.27 11.35
N GLU A 58 1.56 -21.38 12.02
CA GLU A 58 2.09 -20.20 12.67
C GLU A 58 3.09 -20.73 13.69
N LEU A 59 4.34 -20.86 13.24
CA LEU A 59 5.52 -20.91 14.09
C LEU A 59 5.26 -19.90 15.20
N GLN A 60 5.12 -20.41 16.43
CA GLN A 60 5.06 -19.66 17.68
C GLN A 60 6.40 -18.95 17.90
N GLY A 61 6.78 -18.08 16.97
CA GLY A 61 7.78 -17.07 17.18
C GLY A 61 7.24 -16.18 18.29
N ASP A 62 8.09 -15.91 19.26
CA ASP A 62 7.87 -15.00 20.39
C ASP A 62 6.89 -13.89 19.98
N ASP A 63 5.81 -13.68 20.74
CA ASP A 63 4.81 -12.63 20.51
C ASP A 63 5.52 -11.26 20.45
N VAL A 64 6.10 -10.90 19.29
CA VAL A 64 6.80 -9.63 19.10
C VAL A 64 5.71 -8.57 19.02
N GLU A 65 5.55 -7.86 20.12
CA GLU A 65 4.69 -6.69 20.21
C GLU A 65 5.16 -5.62 19.21
N ASP A 66 4.35 -5.39 18.18
CA ASP A 66 4.64 -4.37 17.19
C ASP A 66 4.10 -3.01 17.66
N LYS A 67 4.91 -1.96 17.54
CA LYS A 67 4.49 -0.58 17.80
C LYS A 67 3.97 0.08 16.53
N VAL A 68 2.78 0.66 16.58
CA VAL A 68 2.16 1.38 15.46
C VAL A 68 1.78 2.82 15.85
N GLY A 69 1.69 3.70 14.86
CA GLY A 69 1.21 5.06 15.06
C GLY A 69 2.21 6.02 15.68
N LEU A 70 1.82 7.29 15.74
CA LEU A 70 2.61 8.36 16.33
C LEU A 70 2.75 8.18 17.84
N ALA A 71 1.71 7.71 18.51
CA ALA A 71 1.68 7.44 19.94
C ALA A 71 2.30 6.09 20.36
N GLU A 72 2.81 5.28 19.41
CA GLU A 72 3.39 3.94 19.67
C GLU A 72 2.41 2.98 20.37
N HIS A 73 1.22 2.82 19.80
CA HIS A 73 0.24 1.82 20.21
C HIS A 73 0.78 0.40 20.04
N ILE A 74 0.30 -0.54 20.85
CA ILE A 74 0.79 -1.93 20.84
C ILE A 74 -0.18 -2.79 20.03
N LEU A 75 0.32 -3.43 18.98
CA LEU A 75 -0.40 -4.38 18.13
C LEU A 75 -0.18 -5.81 18.64
N LYS A 76 -1.26 -6.45 19.09
CA LYS A 76 -1.30 -7.84 19.60
C LYS A 76 -2.38 -8.63 18.88
N LYS A 77 -2.01 -9.69 18.14
CA LYS A 77 -2.97 -10.64 17.53
C LYS A 77 -4.10 -9.91 16.77
N ASN A 78 -3.74 -8.94 15.93
CA ASN A 78 -4.64 -8.05 15.15
C ASN A 78 -5.54 -7.10 15.95
N LYS A 79 -5.28 -6.92 17.25
CA LYS A 79 -5.93 -5.91 18.09
C LYS A 79 -4.93 -4.86 18.56
N ILE A 80 -5.42 -3.66 18.79
CA ILE A 80 -4.63 -2.56 19.32
C ILE A 80 -4.95 -2.34 20.79
N GLU A 81 -3.89 -2.36 21.59
CA GLU A 81 -3.85 -1.74 22.90
C GLU A 81 -3.36 -0.29 22.71
N LEU A 82 -4.24 0.68 23.00
CA LEU A 82 -3.89 2.08 22.85
C LEU A 82 -2.80 2.47 23.85
N ALA A 83 -2.06 3.52 23.52
CA ALA A 83 -1.02 4.01 24.39
C ALA A 83 -1.68 4.54 25.67
N ALA A 84 -0.99 4.43 26.80
CA ALA A 84 -1.54 4.86 28.07
C ALA A 84 -2.02 6.31 27.97
N ARG A 85 -3.27 6.55 28.42
CA ARG A 85 -3.91 7.88 28.46
C ARG A 85 -4.22 8.45 27.07
N SER A 86 -4.41 7.59 26.08
CA SER A 86 -5.04 7.96 24.82
C SER A 86 -6.45 8.52 25.05
N LYS A 87 -6.77 9.62 24.38
CA LYS A 87 -8.07 10.29 24.41
C LYS A 87 -8.39 10.95 23.06
N VAL A 88 -9.66 11.25 22.83
CA VAL A 88 -10.08 12.09 21.70
C VAL A 88 -9.56 13.51 21.92
N ALA A 89 -8.89 14.08 20.91
CA ALA A 89 -8.35 15.43 20.97
C ALA A 89 -9.46 16.48 20.88
N THR A 90 -9.32 17.56 21.66
CA THR A 90 -10.10 18.79 21.51
C THR A 90 -9.29 19.88 20.79
N LYS A 91 -9.89 21.03 20.50
CA LYS A 91 -9.16 22.18 19.90
C LYS A 91 -8.01 22.64 20.79
N GLU A 92 -8.21 22.63 22.11
CA GLU A 92 -7.20 23.01 23.11
C GLU A 92 -6.03 22.02 23.20
N ASP A 93 -6.23 20.78 22.73
CA ASP A 93 -5.17 19.77 22.72
C ASP A 93 -4.22 19.92 21.53
N LEU A 94 -4.58 20.66 20.46
CA LEU A 94 -3.78 20.72 19.22
C LEU A 94 -2.41 21.38 19.40
N GLU A 95 -2.32 22.45 20.20
CA GLU A 95 -1.04 23.07 20.50
C GLU A 95 -0.09 22.09 21.22
N LYS A 96 -0.64 21.37 22.20
CA LYS A 96 0.10 20.35 22.97
C LYS A 96 0.42 19.11 22.13
N TYR A 97 -0.41 18.80 21.14
CA TYR A 97 -0.20 17.68 20.23
C TYR A 97 1.11 17.86 19.45
N LYS A 98 1.33 19.05 18.88
CA LYS A 98 2.56 19.38 18.14
C LYS A 98 3.79 19.29 19.06
N GLU A 99 3.73 19.91 20.23
CA GLU A 99 4.84 19.90 21.20
C GLU A 99 5.20 18.50 21.66
N ARG A 100 4.20 17.66 21.96
CA ARG A 100 4.43 16.32 22.53
C ARG A 100 5.19 15.39 21.59
N PHE A 101 4.99 15.55 20.30
CA PHE A 101 5.56 14.66 19.29
C PHE A 101 6.73 15.29 18.54
N ALA A 102 7.18 16.50 18.92
CA ALA A 102 8.25 17.23 18.24
C ALA A 102 9.59 16.47 18.19
N GLU A 103 9.90 15.67 19.21
CA GLU A 103 11.15 14.91 19.31
C GLU A 103 11.09 13.52 18.65
N LYS A 104 9.90 13.08 18.20
CA LYS A 104 9.77 11.75 17.61
C LYS A 104 10.34 11.71 16.19
N SER A 105 10.86 10.53 15.82
CA SER A 105 11.35 10.28 14.46
C SER A 105 10.28 10.48 13.37
N ASN A 106 9.00 10.32 13.74
CA ASN A 106 7.87 10.71 12.92
C ASN A 106 7.29 12.01 13.48
N LYS A 107 7.31 13.08 12.69
CA LYS A 107 6.78 14.38 13.11
C LYS A 107 5.24 14.35 13.12
N PRO A 108 4.60 15.06 14.06
CA PRO A 108 3.16 15.27 14.02
C PRO A 108 2.79 16.09 12.78
N CYS A 109 1.64 15.81 12.18
CA CYS A 109 1.13 16.65 11.10
C CYS A 109 0.74 18.03 11.60
N GLU A 110 0.72 18.99 10.68
CA GLU A 110 0.01 20.24 10.88
C GLU A 110 -1.50 19.99 10.75
N ILE A 111 -2.23 20.23 11.84
CA ILE A 111 -3.64 19.83 11.97
C ILE A 111 -4.47 21.02 12.46
N GLU A 112 -5.66 21.16 11.88
CA GLU A 112 -6.75 22.00 12.36
C GLU A 112 -7.99 21.13 12.66
N LEU A 113 -8.79 21.56 13.65
CA LEU A 113 -10.16 21.08 13.84
C LEU A 113 -11.14 22.20 13.51
N ASP A 114 -11.94 22.02 12.46
CA ASP A 114 -12.89 23.05 12.02
C ASP A 114 -14.07 23.21 13.01
N GLU A 115 -15.03 24.09 12.71
CA GLU A 115 -16.21 24.32 13.56
C GLU A 115 -17.11 23.10 13.73
N LEU A 116 -17.09 22.17 12.77
CA LEU A 116 -17.84 20.91 12.80
C LEU A 116 -17.03 19.77 13.45
N GLY A 117 -15.79 20.05 13.85
CA GLY A 117 -14.85 19.08 14.39
C GLY A 117 -14.23 18.18 13.33
N ASN A 118 -14.34 18.51 12.04
CA ASN A 118 -13.60 17.79 11.00
C ASN A 118 -12.10 18.01 11.21
N ILE A 119 -11.33 16.98 10.88
CA ILE A 119 -9.88 16.99 11.04
C ILE A 119 -9.28 17.38 9.70
N ILE A 120 -8.56 18.50 9.66
CA ILE A 120 -7.89 19.01 8.47
C ILE A 120 -6.39 18.80 8.65
N LEU A 121 -5.78 17.99 7.78
CA LEU A 121 -4.33 17.84 7.72
C LEU A 121 -3.81 18.77 6.63
N HIS A 122 -2.92 19.69 6.99
CA HIS A 122 -2.32 20.63 6.05
C HIS A 122 -0.99 20.10 5.52
N TYR A 123 -0.79 20.30 4.22
CA TYR A 123 0.45 20.02 3.53
C TYR A 123 0.84 21.25 2.72
N SER A 124 1.70 22.08 3.30
CA SER A 124 2.15 23.34 2.70
C SER A 124 3.64 23.33 2.42
N LYS A 125 4.10 24.33 1.67
CA LYS A 125 5.50 24.45 1.31
C LYS A 125 6.35 24.71 2.55
N GLY A 126 7.13 23.69 2.95
CA GLY A 126 8.08 23.77 4.07
C GLY A 126 7.59 23.20 5.39
N THR A 127 6.34 22.77 5.51
CA THR A 127 5.75 22.29 6.79
C THR A 127 5.85 20.78 7.01
N SER A 128 6.30 20.00 6.02
CA SER A 128 6.61 18.57 6.19
C SER A 128 7.56 18.03 5.12
N PRO A 129 8.81 18.54 5.03
CA PRO A 129 9.80 17.98 4.11
C PRO A 129 10.09 16.50 4.36
N ASP A 130 9.82 16.02 5.57
CA ASP A 130 10.04 14.62 5.99
C ASP A 130 8.74 13.80 6.03
N GLY A 131 7.59 14.38 5.68
CA GLY A 131 6.27 13.80 5.94
C GLY A 131 5.85 13.92 7.41
N CYS A 132 4.67 13.37 7.72
CA CYS A 132 4.10 13.40 9.06
C CYS A 132 3.10 12.24 9.27
N THR A 133 2.74 11.97 10.53
CA THR A 133 1.80 10.90 10.90
C THR A 133 0.70 11.42 11.81
N VAL A 134 -0.49 10.84 11.69
CA VAL A 134 -1.61 11.03 12.62
C VAL A 134 -2.25 9.71 13.02
N ASP A 135 -2.70 9.64 14.26
CA ASP A 135 -3.46 8.53 14.81
C ASP A 135 -4.94 8.95 14.87
N LEU A 136 -5.80 8.18 14.22
CA LEU A 136 -7.23 8.47 14.09
C LEU A 136 -8.06 7.31 14.65
N LEU A 137 -9.04 7.63 15.49
CA LEU A 137 -10.12 6.69 15.77
C LEU A 137 -11.09 6.68 14.60
N SER A 138 -11.52 5.50 14.16
CA SER A 138 -12.46 5.33 13.07
C SER A 138 -13.67 4.48 13.47
N SER A 139 -14.83 4.85 12.92
CA SER A 139 -16.05 4.03 12.94
C SER A 139 -16.11 3.00 11.81
N ILE A 140 -15.17 3.05 10.86
CA ILE A 140 -15.16 2.27 9.63
C ILE A 140 -14.10 1.17 9.71
N ASP A 141 -14.47 -0.06 9.34
CA ASP A 141 -13.58 -1.21 9.26
C ASP A 141 -13.10 -1.41 7.81
N LYS A 142 -11.80 -1.65 7.62
CA LYS A 142 -11.13 -1.99 6.34
C LYS A 142 -11.39 -1.00 5.21
N LYS A 143 -11.78 0.22 5.54
CA LYS A 143 -12.05 1.28 4.57
C LYS A 143 -11.59 2.63 5.10
N ILE A 144 -11.05 3.44 4.19
CA ILE A 144 -10.64 4.82 4.47
C ILE A 144 -11.48 5.74 3.60
N GLU A 145 -11.96 6.83 4.19
CA GLU A 145 -12.68 7.87 3.50
C GLU A 145 -12.19 9.25 3.95
N PHE A 146 -11.84 10.10 3.01
CA PHE A 146 -11.48 11.49 3.29
C PHE A 146 -11.81 12.38 2.10
N ARG A 147 -11.82 13.69 2.30
CA ARG A 147 -11.87 14.67 1.22
C ARG A 147 -10.48 15.27 1.00
N ALA A 148 -10.21 15.69 -0.24
CA ALA A 148 -8.94 16.31 -0.57
C ALA A 148 -9.16 17.68 -1.21
N SER A 149 -8.37 18.67 -0.81
CA SER A 149 -8.50 20.07 -1.21
C SER A 149 -7.13 20.65 -1.61
N LEU A 150 -7.17 21.74 -2.37
CA LEU A 150 -6.02 22.61 -2.60
C LEU A 150 -6.45 24.07 -2.49
N SER A 151 -5.58 24.92 -1.97
CA SER A 151 -5.84 26.34 -1.83
C SER A 151 -4.63 27.18 -2.23
N HIS A 152 -4.91 28.36 -2.77
CA HIS A 152 -3.92 29.38 -3.08
C HIS A 152 -4.58 30.75 -2.97
N SER A 153 -3.84 31.74 -2.48
CA SER A 153 -4.29 33.10 -2.18
C SER A 153 -4.89 33.80 -3.41
N ALA A 154 -4.32 33.60 -4.60
CA ALA A 154 -4.85 34.11 -5.86
C ALA A 154 -5.85 33.15 -6.56
N GLY A 155 -6.27 32.10 -5.85
CA GLY A 155 -7.17 31.05 -6.33
C GLY A 155 -6.45 29.80 -6.85
N PRO A 156 -7.12 28.63 -6.78
CA PRO A 156 -6.55 27.31 -7.10
C PRO A 156 -6.06 27.19 -8.54
N ALA A 157 -6.66 27.95 -9.47
CA ALA A 157 -6.29 27.96 -10.86
C ALA A 157 -4.87 28.47 -11.12
N GLN A 158 -4.33 29.28 -10.21
CA GLN A 158 -3.00 29.86 -10.37
C GLN A 158 -1.87 28.88 -10.09
N CYS A 159 -2.12 27.87 -9.24
CA CYS A 159 -1.09 26.93 -8.81
C CYS A 159 -1.27 25.52 -9.37
N ALA A 160 -2.45 25.14 -9.87
CA ALA A 160 -2.74 23.80 -10.35
C ALA A 160 -2.46 23.57 -11.85
N GLN A 161 -1.59 24.36 -12.48
CA GLN A 161 -1.35 24.27 -13.94
C GLN A 161 -0.52 23.03 -14.34
N ASP A 162 0.33 22.56 -13.43
CA ASP A 162 1.25 21.45 -13.64
C ASP A 162 0.97 20.32 -12.64
N LEU A 163 0.80 19.11 -13.18
CA LEU A 163 0.49 17.89 -12.43
C LEU A 163 1.64 17.47 -11.50
N ASP A 164 2.88 17.89 -11.79
CA ASP A 164 4.07 17.58 -10.98
C ASP A 164 4.32 18.62 -9.88
N LYS A 165 3.51 19.67 -9.78
CA LYS A 165 3.71 20.76 -8.81
C LYS A 165 2.87 20.63 -7.56
N ASN A 166 1.76 19.88 -7.62
CA ASN A 166 0.87 19.66 -6.48
C ASN A 166 0.61 18.17 -6.37
N VAL A 167 1.53 17.48 -5.72
CA VAL A 167 1.46 16.05 -5.44
C VAL A 167 1.29 15.89 -3.94
N LEU A 168 0.45 14.97 -3.51
CA LEU A 168 0.26 14.66 -2.10
C LEU A 168 0.37 13.15 -1.91
N PRO A 169 1.59 12.62 -1.67
CA PRO A 169 1.79 11.21 -1.40
C PRO A 169 1.37 10.89 0.03
N PHE A 170 0.75 9.73 0.22
CA PHE A 170 0.27 9.25 1.49
C PHE A 170 0.31 7.73 1.59
N ALA A 171 0.33 7.24 2.82
CA ALA A 171 0.24 5.84 3.17
C ALA A 171 -0.59 5.66 4.43
N TYR A 172 -0.87 4.42 4.79
CA TYR A 172 -1.64 4.09 5.97
C TYR A 172 -1.17 2.77 6.56
N SER A 173 -1.27 2.68 7.89
CA SER A 173 -1.28 1.46 8.69
C SER A 173 -0.15 0.43 8.47
N GLN A 174 1.10 0.87 8.27
CA GLN A 174 2.29 0.01 8.33
C GLN A 174 3.53 0.72 8.90
N PRO A 175 3.94 0.45 10.16
CA PRO A 175 5.09 1.14 10.76
C PRO A 175 6.44 0.65 10.25
N LYS A 176 6.58 -0.66 9.94
CA LYS A 176 7.88 -1.29 9.64
C LYS A 176 8.51 -0.82 8.34
N GLU A 177 7.71 -0.32 7.40
CA GLU A 177 8.16 0.05 6.06
C GLU A 177 7.98 1.54 5.75
N LEU A 178 7.56 2.35 6.72
CA LEU A 178 7.32 3.77 6.51
C LEU A 178 8.56 4.49 5.99
N LYS A 179 9.74 4.17 6.53
CA LYS A 179 11.03 4.75 6.08
C LYS A 179 11.31 4.46 4.61
N ASP A 180 10.94 3.27 4.15
CA ASP A 180 11.13 2.88 2.76
C ASP A 180 10.18 3.67 1.84
N LEU A 181 8.95 3.89 2.28
CA LEU A 181 7.96 4.67 1.55
C LEU A 181 8.35 6.16 1.45
N HIS A 182 9.08 6.71 2.43
CA HIS A 182 9.60 8.09 2.36
C HIS A 182 10.62 8.28 1.23
N ALA A 183 11.37 7.24 0.90
CA ALA A 183 12.31 7.25 -0.23
C ALA A 183 11.60 7.08 -1.59
N GLY A 184 10.34 6.67 -1.58
CA GLY A 184 9.47 6.49 -2.74
C GLY A 184 9.24 5.04 -3.13
N PRO A 185 8.75 4.78 -4.35
CA PRO A 185 8.36 3.43 -4.76
C PRO A 185 9.60 2.55 -4.87
N LYS A 186 9.52 1.33 -4.34
CA LYS A 186 10.52 0.30 -4.59
C LYS A 186 10.26 -0.32 -5.96
N THR A 187 11.26 -0.30 -6.82
CA THR A 187 11.24 -1.02 -8.08
C THR A 187 11.82 -2.42 -7.87
N GLY A 188 11.33 -3.39 -8.63
CA GLY A 188 11.94 -4.71 -8.66
C GLY A 188 11.63 -5.49 -9.92
N ASP A 189 12.30 -6.63 -10.05
CA ASP A 189 12.31 -7.44 -11.28
C ASP A 189 11.01 -8.21 -11.54
N SER A 190 9.91 -7.89 -10.84
CA SER A 190 8.65 -8.62 -10.97
C SER A 190 8.15 -8.61 -12.40
N LYS A 191 7.93 -9.81 -12.96
CA LYS A 191 7.51 -10.00 -14.35
C LYS A 191 6.02 -10.27 -14.50
N ASP A 192 5.31 -10.55 -13.41
CA ASP A 192 3.94 -11.06 -13.46
C ASP A 192 2.92 -9.93 -13.36
N GLY A 193 2.11 -9.72 -14.40
CA GLY A 193 0.96 -8.81 -14.37
C GLY A 193 1.28 -7.31 -14.41
N CYS A 194 2.55 -6.93 -14.45
CA CYS A 194 2.98 -5.55 -14.66
C CYS A 194 3.45 -5.32 -16.11
N ASN A 195 3.07 -4.17 -16.68
CA ASN A 195 3.63 -3.72 -17.95
C ASN A 195 4.74 -2.69 -17.67
N PRO A 196 6.03 -3.03 -17.86
CA PRO A 196 7.13 -2.11 -17.61
C PRO A 196 7.11 -0.86 -18.50
N GLU A 197 6.38 -0.90 -19.62
CA GLU A 197 6.26 0.23 -20.54
C GLU A 197 5.58 1.41 -19.85
N GLY A 198 6.39 2.44 -19.55
CA GLY A 198 5.95 3.67 -18.93
C GLY A 198 6.23 3.78 -17.43
N CYS A 199 6.68 2.70 -16.80
CA CYS A 199 7.05 2.68 -15.39
C CYS A 199 8.41 3.32 -15.14
N LEU A 200 8.69 3.57 -13.86
CA LEU A 200 9.96 4.14 -13.42
C LEU A 200 11.12 3.25 -13.90
N ASP A 201 12.01 3.83 -14.71
CA ASP A 201 13.15 3.13 -15.33
C ASP A 201 12.77 1.90 -16.18
N GLY A 202 11.51 1.80 -16.61
CA GLY A 202 11.01 0.62 -17.30
C GLY A 202 10.96 -0.63 -16.42
N VAL A 203 10.85 -0.45 -15.09
CA VAL A 203 10.79 -1.52 -14.10
C VAL A 203 9.50 -1.40 -13.29
N CYS A 204 8.98 -2.56 -12.88
CA CYS A 204 7.74 -2.66 -12.12
C CYS A 204 7.93 -2.21 -10.67
N ILE A 205 6.86 -1.67 -10.09
CA ILE A 205 6.84 -1.23 -8.70
C ILE A 205 6.39 -2.40 -7.84
N ASP A 206 7.26 -2.75 -6.89
CA ASP A 206 7.07 -3.88 -5.99
C ASP A 206 6.24 -3.53 -4.77
N LYS A 207 6.34 -2.29 -4.29
CA LYS A 207 5.55 -1.81 -3.16
C LYS A 207 5.50 -0.29 -3.13
N THR A 208 4.32 0.26 -2.86
CA THR A 208 4.14 1.71 -2.87
C THR A 208 2.90 2.18 -2.08
N GLY A 209 2.89 3.47 -1.73
CA GLY A 209 1.73 4.17 -1.20
C GLY A 209 0.79 4.64 -2.31
N LEU A 210 -0.03 5.63 -1.99
CA LEU A 210 -0.88 6.32 -2.96
C LEU A 210 -0.47 7.79 -3.02
N GLU A 211 -0.80 8.46 -4.12
CA GLU A 211 -0.65 9.90 -4.23
C GLU A 211 -1.87 10.53 -4.87
N ILE A 212 -2.13 11.75 -4.44
CA ILE A 212 -3.16 12.63 -5.01
C ILE A 212 -2.49 13.69 -5.85
N ARG A 213 -3.07 13.98 -7.01
CA ARG A 213 -2.64 15.08 -7.87
C ARG A 213 -3.80 15.88 -8.41
N TRP A 214 -3.50 17.14 -8.70
CA TRP A 214 -4.44 18.09 -9.28
C TRP A 214 -3.87 18.70 -10.54
N LYS A 215 -4.74 18.93 -11.52
CA LYS A 215 -4.38 19.66 -12.74
C LYS A 215 -5.59 20.43 -13.25
N LEU A 216 -5.42 21.72 -13.47
CA LEU A 216 -6.37 22.53 -14.18
C LEU A 216 -6.16 22.36 -15.69
N GLU A 217 -7.19 21.92 -16.40
CA GLU A 217 -7.21 21.90 -17.85
C GLU A 217 -8.33 22.82 -18.35
N LYS A 218 -7.93 23.96 -18.92
CA LYS A 218 -8.83 25.06 -19.29
C LYS A 218 -9.52 25.60 -18.02
N ASP A 219 -10.81 25.30 -17.84
CA ASP A 219 -11.62 25.73 -16.70
C ASP A 219 -11.97 24.57 -15.76
N ASP A 220 -11.52 23.35 -16.09
CA ASP A 220 -11.89 22.13 -15.38
C ASP A 220 -10.73 21.64 -14.50
N MET A 221 -10.99 21.45 -13.21
CA MET A 221 -10.02 20.84 -12.31
C MET A 221 -10.13 19.32 -12.41
N SER A 222 -9.04 18.68 -12.81
CA SER A 222 -8.90 17.23 -12.80
C SER A 222 -8.25 16.79 -11.49
N PHE A 223 -8.83 15.77 -10.88
CA PHE A 223 -8.36 15.14 -9.65
C PHE A 223 -7.95 13.70 -9.92
N PHE A 224 -6.77 13.31 -9.46
CA PHE A 224 -6.20 11.99 -9.70
C PHE A 224 -5.76 11.36 -8.38
N VAL A 225 -6.06 10.08 -8.20
CA VAL A 225 -5.49 9.24 -7.13
C VAL A 225 -4.93 7.99 -7.76
N TYR A 226 -3.67 7.69 -7.50
CA TYR A 226 -3.01 6.51 -8.05
C TYR A 226 -1.83 6.04 -7.19
N PRO A 227 -1.31 4.83 -7.43
CA PRO A 227 -0.15 4.33 -6.73
C PRO A 227 1.06 5.23 -6.97
N THR A 228 1.80 5.54 -5.92
CA THR A 228 2.98 6.39 -6.06
C THR A 228 3.98 5.78 -7.03
N GLY A 229 4.40 6.56 -8.04
CA GLY A 229 5.26 6.11 -9.13
C GLY A 229 4.56 5.43 -10.30
N ALA A 230 3.22 5.38 -10.34
CA ALA A 230 2.47 4.92 -11.51
C ALA A 230 2.21 6.05 -12.52
N LEU A 231 2.01 5.69 -13.79
CA LEU A 231 1.58 6.64 -14.81
C LEU A 231 0.12 7.06 -14.65
N SER A 232 -0.14 8.34 -14.89
CA SER A 232 -1.51 8.88 -14.93
C SER A 232 -2.22 8.61 -16.27
N ASN A 233 -1.48 8.29 -17.34
CA ASN A 233 -2.04 8.35 -18.68
C ASN A 233 -2.97 7.17 -19.00
N LYS A 234 -4.25 7.54 -19.11
CA LYS A 234 -5.41 6.84 -19.69
C LYS A 234 -6.27 6.02 -18.74
N HIS A 235 -5.73 5.34 -17.72
CA HIS A 235 -6.52 4.28 -17.06
C HIS A 235 -6.62 4.29 -15.53
N ILE A 236 -6.41 5.43 -14.85
CA ILE A 236 -6.71 5.57 -13.42
C ILE A 236 -7.75 6.69 -13.19
N THR A 237 -8.65 6.55 -12.20
CA THR A 237 -9.80 7.44 -11.90
C THR A 237 -9.44 8.91 -12.13
N ASN A 238 -9.78 9.42 -13.31
CA ASN A 238 -9.71 10.83 -13.63
C ASN A 238 -11.13 11.33 -13.46
N ILE A 239 -11.31 12.27 -12.56
CA ILE A 239 -12.59 12.92 -12.40
C ILE A 239 -12.39 14.40 -12.67
N VAL A 240 -13.11 14.85 -13.69
CA VAL A 240 -13.06 16.21 -14.21
C VAL A 240 -14.21 16.98 -13.57
N MET A 241 -13.87 17.94 -12.71
CA MET A 241 -14.85 18.86 -12.15
C MET A 241 -15.09 20.00 -13.13
N LYS A 242 -16.26 19.99 -13.80
CA LYS A 242 -16.62 20.96 -14.87
C LYS A 242 -16.74 22.43 -14.42
N LYS A 243 -16.72 22.66 -13.10
CA LYS A 243 -16.61 23.98 -12.44
C LYS A 243 -16.07 23.70 -11.05
N PHE A 244 -14.83 24.10 -10.78
CA PHE A 244 -14.28 23.98 -9.44
C PHE A 244 -15.05 24.88 -8.48
N ASP A 245 -15.96 24.30 -7.70
CA ASP A 245 -16.57 24.93 -6.55
C ASP A 245 -15.70 24.58 -5.35
N SER A 246 -15.05 25.57 -4.75
CA SER A 246 -14.21 25.37 -3.56
C SER A 246 -14.98 24.78 -2.38
N LYS A 247 -16.32 24.70 -2.44
CA LYS A 247 -17.16 24.04 -1.43
C LYS A 247 -17.40 22.56 -1.70
N LYS A 248 -17.02 22.04 -2.87
CA LYS A 248 -17.26 20.65 -3.29
C LYS A 248 -15.94 19.90 -3.46
N PHE A 249 -15.41 19.39 -2.37
CA PHE A 249 -14.19 18.59 -2.41
C PHE A 249 -14.46 17.16 -2.89
N PRO A 250 -13.59 16.58 -3.73
CA PRO A 250 -13.62 15.15 -4.04
C PRO A 250 -13.56 14.33 -2.76
N THR A 251 -14.37 13.26 -2.69
CA THR A 251 -14.24 12.24 -1.64
C THR A 251 -13.41 11.09 -2.19
N VAL A 252 -12.37 10.71 -1.47
CA VAL A 252 -11.53 9.55 -1.76
C VAL A 252 -12.00 8.43 -0.86
N GLU A 253 -12.28 7.28 -1.47
CA GLU A 253 -12.67 6.06 -0.78
C GLU A 253 -11.68 4.93 -1.14
N ILE A 254 -11.22 4.21 -0.13
CA ILE A 254 -10.27 3.11 -0.30
C ILE A 254 -10.85 1.90 0.44
N ASP A 255 -11.30 0.88 -0.29
CA ASP A 255 -11.97 -0.30 0.26
C ASP A 255 -11.14 -1.58 0.00
N GLN A 256 -10.82 -2.32 1.06
CA GLN A 256 -10.08 -3.59 0.94
C GLN A 256 -10.92 -4.75 0.42
N SER A 257 -12.22 -4.76 0.71
CA SER A 257 -13.08 -5.95 0.51
C SER A 257 -13.15 -6.39 -0.95
N VAL A 258 -12.85 -5.47 -1.87
CA VAL A 258 -12.87 -5.68 -3.32
C VAL A 258 -11.48 -5.72 -3.96
N ASN A 259 -10.38 -5.68 -3.18
CA ASN A 259 -8.99 -5.54 -3.68
C ASN A 259 -8.85 -4.41 -4.73
N ARG A 260 -9.61 -3.33 -4.53
CA ARG A 260 -9.72 -2.19 -5.45
C ARG A 260 -9.94 -0.93 -4.61
N TYR A 261 -9.09 0.07 -4.78
CA TYR A 261 -9.41 1.43 -4.33
C TYR A 261 -10.37 2.06 -5.35
N SER A 262 -11.34 2.85 -4.88
CA SER A 262 -12.37 3.46 -5.73
C SER A 262 -12.55 4.93 -5.37
N VAL A 263 -12.23 5.83 -6.28
CA VAL A 263 -12.52 7.25 -6.09
C VAL A 263 -13.97 7.53 -6.52
N SER A 264 -14.77 8.10 -5.63
CA SER A 264 -16.18 8.44 -5.89
C SER A 264 -16.51 9.84 -5.42
N PHE A 265 -17.22 10.61 -6.25
CA PHE A 265 -17.72 11.91 -5.83
C PHE A 265 -19.14 11.78 -5.25
N SER A 266 -19.48 12.66 -4.32
CA SER A 266 -20.81 12.75 -3.73
C SER A 266 -21.91 13.04 -4.76
N ASP A 267 -21.56 13.50 -5.96
CA ASP A 267 -22.47 13.75 -7.09
C ASP A 267 -22.67 12.56 -8.05
N GLY A 268 -22.17 11.36 -7.68
CA GLY A 268 -22.49 10.11 -8.39
C GLY A 268 -21.59 9.81 -9.59
N GLY A 269 -20.54 10.60 -9.83
CA GLY A 269 -19.46 10.23 -10.74
C GLY A 269 -18.59 9.13 -10.12
N SER A 270 -18.84 7.87 -10.49
CA SER A 270 -17.88 6.78 -10.26
C SER A 270 -17.25 6.38 -11.59
N VAL A 271 -15.92 6.35 -11.62
CA VAL A 271 -15.17 5.85 -12.79
C VAL A 271 -14.52 4.54 -12.38
N ASN A 272 -15.21 3.42 -12.59
CA ASN A 272 -14.55 2.11 -12.54
C ASN A 272 -13.57 2.03 -13.72
N LYS A 273 -12.29 1.80 -13.46
CA LYS A 273 -11.31 1.59 -14.53
C LYS A 273 -10.77 0.16 -14.60
N SER A 274 -10.58 -0.24 -15.86
CA SER A 274 -10.31 -1.56 -16.42
C SER A 274 -8.82 -1.96 -16.41
N ASP A 275 -8.58 -3.24 -16.67
CA ASP A 275 -7.35 -4.02 -16.47
C ASP A 275 -6.13 -3.75 -17.40
N GLU A 276 -5.82 -2.53 -17.85
CA GLU A 276 -4.66 -2.35 -18.76
C GLU A 276 -3.59 -1.33 -18.34
N LYS A 277 -2.33 -1.82 -18.47
CA LYS A 277 -1.02 -1.21 -18.18
C LYS A 277 -0.85 -0.70 -16.74
N ARG A 278 -0.70 -1.64 -15.79
CA ARG A 278 -0.31 -1.31 -14.43
C ARG A 278 1.20 -1.36 -14.27
N CYS A 279 1.77 -0.30 -13.71
CA CYS A 279 3.12 -0.32 -13.16
C CYS A 279 3.22 -1.01 -11.80
N VAL A 280 2.07 -1.31 -11.20
CA VAL A 280 1.94 -1.89 -9.86
C VAL A 280 0.91 -3.01 -9.92
N GLU A 281 1.26 -4.21 -9.45
CA GLU A 281 0.25 -5.25 -9.24
C GLU A 281 -0.67 -4.82 -8.08
N ASN A 282 -1.98 -5.14 -8.12
CA ASN A 282 -2.92 -4.64 -7.08
C ASN A 282 -2.55 -5.07 -5.65
N THR A 283 -1.91 -6.23 -5.51
CA THR A 283 -1.41 -6.78 -4.23
C THR A 283 -0.23 -6.01 -3.65
N LYS A 284 0.38 -5.11 -4.43
CA LYS A 284 1.59 -4.35 -4.10
C LYS A 284 1.31 -2.93 -3.63
N ILE A 285 0.05 -2.49 -3.70
CA ILE A 285 -0.42 -1.29 -3.02
C ILE A 285 -0.72 -1.68 -1.58
N LEU A 286 -0.31 -0.84 -0.63
CA LEU A 286 -0.64 -1.04 0.78
C LEU A 286 -2.15 -1.21 0.94
N SER A 287 -2.56 -2.27 1.63
CA SER A 287 -3.96 -2.49 1.97
C SER A 287 -4.33 -1.62 3.20
N PRO A 288 -5.44 -0.86 3.21
CA PRO A 288 -5.80 0.00 4.33
C PRO A 288 -6.26 -0.75 5.58
N ILE A 289 -5.32 -1.04 6.47
CA ILE A 289 -5.60 -1.81 7.68
C ILE A 289 -6.16 -0.87 8.74
N THR A 290 -7.36 -1.16 9.24
CA THR A 290 -7.84 -0.58 10.50
C THR A 290 -7.79 -1.66 11.56
N TRP A 291 -7.20 -1.36 12.72
CA TRP A 291 -7.10 -2.34 13.78
C TRP A 291 -8.19 -2.13 14.81
N LYS A 292 -8.83 -3.22 15.24
CA LYS A 292 -9.82 -3.15 16.31
C LYS A 292 -9.12 -2.82 17.63
N ILE A 293 -9.61 -1.80 18.32
CA ILE A 293 -9.10 -1.35 19.61
C ILE A 293 -9.74 -2.20 20.72
N GLU A 294 -8.93 -2.62 21.69
CA GLU A 294 -9.42 -3.40 22.83
C GLU A 294 -10.29 -2.55 23.77
N THR A 295 -9.81 -1.37 24.16
CA THR A 295 -10.55 -0.40 24.98
C THR A 295 -10.48 0.98 24.33
N SER A 296 -11.49 1.34 23.53
CA SER A 296 -11.53 2.64 22.85
C SER A 296 -12.04 3.75 23.78
N PRO A 297 -11.43 4.95 23.77
CA PRO A 297 -11.96 6.12 24.49
C PRO A 297 -13.25 6.67 23.83
N ASP A 298 -13.55 6.27 22.59
CA ASP A 298 -14.82 6.53 21.93
C ASP A 298 -15.44 5.22 21.44
N SER A 299 -16.47 4.75 22.14
CA SER A 299 -17.21 3.53 21.79
C SER A 299 -17.82 3.53 20.38
N LYS A 300 -18.05 4.71 19.77
CA LYS A 300 -18.57 4.83 18.41
C LYS A 300 -17.50 4.61 17.35
N ARG A 301 -16.22 4.68 17.73
CA ARG A 301 -15.06 4.59 16.84
C ARG A 301 -14.10 3.51 17.38
N PRO A 302 -14.44 2.21 17.20
CA PRO A 302 -13.72 1.12 17.83
C PRO A 302 -12.46 0.70 17.06
N TYR A 303 -12.07 1.40 16.00
CA TYR A 303 -10.91 1.08 15.19
C TYR A 303 -9.84 2.17 15.24
N LEU A 304 -8.57 1.78 15.15
CA LEU A 304 -7.44 2.68 14.94
C LEU A 304 -7.06 2.68 13.46
N LEU A 305 -6.98 3.88 12.89
CA LEU A 305 -6.37 4.17 11.59
C LEU A 305 -5.11 5.01 11.85
N VAL A 306 -3.97 4.54 11.35
CA VAL A 306 -2.74 5.34 11.32
C VAL A 306 -2.55 5.86 9.90
N PHE A 307 -2.52 7.17 9.74
CA PHE A 307 -2.42 7.82 8.43
C PHE A 307 -1.11 8.59 8.33
N HIS A 308 -0.41 8.45 7.20
CA HIS A 308 0.89 9.05 6.95
C HIS A 308 0.80 9.96 5.73
N LEU A 309 1.11 11.25 5.90
CA LEU A 309 1.43 12.12 4.76
C LEU A 309 2.92 11.95 4.49
N LEU A 310 3.25 11.55 3.28
CA LEU A 310 4.64 11.27 2.89
C LEU A 310 5.31 12.55 2.37
N PRO A 311 6.65 12.62 2.42
CA PRO A 311 7.38 13.73 1.80
C PRO A 311 7.22 13.70 0.27
N GLN A 312 7.40 14.85 -0.41
CA GLN A 312 7.40 14.90 -1.89
C GLN A 312 8.44 13.96 -2.51
N THR A 313 9.54 13.68 -1.79
CA THR A 313 10.56 12.72 -2.20
C THR A 313 10.05 11.29 -2.34
N ALA A 314 8.88 10.98 -1.76
CA ALA A 314 8.21 9.71 -1.98
C ALA A 314 7.64 9.61 -3.41
N SER A 315 7.29 10.74 -4.04
CA SER A 315 6.70 10.80 -5.38
C SER A 315 7.75 10.95 -6.49
N ARG A 316 7.29 10.82 -7.74
CA ARG A 316 8.11 10.88 -8.95
C ARG A 316 7.46 11.75 -10.02
N LYS A 317 8.24 12.53 -10.77
CA LYS A 317 7.75 13.39 -11.86
C LYS A 317 7.27 12.57 -13.06
N LEU A 318 6.28 13.11 -13.77
CA LEU A 318 5.69 12.53 -14.96
C LEU A 318 6.09 13.32 -16.21
N LYS A 319 6.94 12.73 -17.07
CA LYS A 319 7.43 13.37 -18.30
C LYS A 319 7.09 12.53 -19.51
N GLU A 320 6.41 13.13 -20.50
CA GLU A 320 6.13 12.49 -21.80
C GLU A 320 5.53 11.08 -21.66
N GLU A 321 4.54 10.92 -20.78
CA GLU A 321 3.91 9.63 -20.46
C GLU A 321 4.87 8.61 -19.83
N LYS A 322 5.95 9.05 -19.18
CA LYS A 322 6.88 8.20 -18.43
C LYS A 322 7.07 8.72 -17.00
N VAL A 323 7.23 7.80 -16.07
CA VAL A 323 7.64 8.11 -14.69
C VAL A 323 9.15 8.26 -14.67
N THR A 324 9.64 9.36 -14.11
CA THR A 324 11.09 9.66 -14.03
C THR A 324 11.60 9.45 -12.61
N THR A 325 12.92 9.35 -12.43
CA THR A 325 13.54 9.27 -11.10
C THR A 325 13.48 10.59 -10.32
N ASP A 326 13.15 11.69 -10.99
CA ASP A 326 13.13 13.01 -10.40
C ASP A 326 11.93 13.16 -9.46
N THR A 327 12.13 13.84 -8.33
CA THR A 327 11.07 14.14 -7.37
C THR A 327 10.31 15.41 -7.77
N PRO A 328 9.01 15.52 -7.45
CA PRO A 328 8.25 16.77 -7.52
C PRO A 328 8.92 17.92 -6.75
N ASP A 329 8.79 19.15 -7.24
CA ASP A 329 9.33 20.36 -6.59
C ASP A 329 8.23 21.14 -5.82
N GLY A 330 7.17 20.44 -5.40
CA GLY A 330 5.94 21.00 -4.83
C GLY A 330 5.89 21.07 -3.29
N PRO A 331 4.75 21.49 -2.71
CA PRO A 331 3.58 22.01 -3.41
C PRO A 331 3.82 23.44 -3.94
N GLU A 332 3.22 23.77 -5.09
CA GLU A 332 3.17 25.15 -5.62
C GLU A 332 2.00 25.93 -5.02
N CYS A 333 0.88 25.26 -4.76
CA CYS A 333 -0.23 25.83 -4.01
C CYS A 333 0.18 26.11 -2.56
N ASP A 334 -0.52 27.06 -1.93
CA ASP A 334 -0.24 27.47 -0.55
C ASP A 334 -0.47 26.30 0.41
N ASN A 335 -1.59 25.57 0.23
CA ASN A 335 -1.89 24.36 0.99
C ASN A 335 -2.52 23.28 0.11
N LEU A 336 -2.18 22.02 0.39
CA LEU A 336 -2.93 20.84 0.01
C LEU A 336 -3.49 20.22 1.29
N ASP A 337 -4.78 19.92 1.33
CA ASP A 337 -5.43 19.47 2.57
C ASP A 337 -6.06 18.08 2.42
N ILE A 338 -5.97 17.27 3.47
CA ILE A 338 -6.80 16.06 3.68
C ILE A 338 -7.79 16.35 4.79
N ILE A 339 -9.07 16.11 4.54
CA ILE A 339 -10.15 16.43 5.47
C ILE A 339 -10.90 15.14 5.84
N PHE A 340 -10.79 14.72 7.10
CA PHE A 340 -11.56 13.61 7.66
C PHE A 340 -12.84 14.11 8.31
N ASN A 341 -13.97 13.48 8.00
CA ASN A 341 -15.26 13.84 8.57
C ASN A 341 -15.35 13.41 10.04
N ASN A 342 -15.73 14.33 10.92
CA ASN A 342 -15.90 14.07 12.35
C ASN A 342 -16.87 12.91 12.62
N ASP A 343 -17.95 12.74 11.85
CA ASP A 343 -18.90 11.64 12.06
C ASP A 343 -18.23 10.26 11.98
N LYS A 344 -17.16 10.16 11.20
CA LYS A 344 -16.45 8.92 10.91
C LYS A 344 -15.14 8.79 11.68
N TYR A 345 -14.47 9.90 11.96
CA TYR A 345 -13.09 9.94 12.45
C TYR A 345 -12.88 10.93 13.58
N ALA A 346 -12.13 10.55 14.62
CA ALA A 346 -11.65 11.44 15.70
C ALA A 346 -10.13 11.46 15.71
N LEU A 347 -9.54 12.62 15.97
CA LEU A 347 -8.10 12.73 16.22
C LEU A 347 -7.79 12.11 17.58
N LEU A 348 -6.85 11.18 17.63
CA LEU A 348 -6.36 10.59 18.86
C LEU A 348 -5.14 11.36 19.35
N THR A 349 -5.12 11.69 20.64
CA THR A 349 -3.97 12.28 21.32
C THR A 349 -3.74 11.59 22.66
N LEU A 350 -2.73 12.04 23.42
CA LEU A 350 -2.48 11.60 24.79
C LEU A 350 -2.86 12.70 25.78
N ASP A 351 -3.18 12.36 27.03
CA ASP A 351 -3.18 13.37 28.09
C ASP A 351 -1.74 13.79 28.46
N PRO A 352 -1.51 15.06 28.84
CA PRO A 352 -0.19 15.52 29.28
C PRO A 352 0.25 14.71 30.48
N PRO A 353 1.50 14.21 30.59
CA PRO A 353 1.96 13.41 31.73
C PRO A 353 1.43 14.02 33.01
N THR A 354 0.57 13.30 33.76
CA THR A 354 0.10 13.82 35.04
C THR A 354 1.36 14.03 35.84
N THR A 355 1.73 15.28 36.08
CA THR A 355 2.85 15.63 36.95
C THR A 355 2.43 15.13 38.31
N THR A 356 2.74 13.86 38.55
CA THR A 356 2.50 13.25 39.83
C THR A 356 3.53 13.95 40.68
N THR A 357 3.09 14.98 41.41
CA THR A 357 3.90 15.62 42.42
C THR A 357 4.26 14.49 43.36
N THR A 358 5.43 13.90 43.13
CA THR A 358 5.95 12.81 43.95
C THR A 358 6.18 13.45 45.30
N THR A 359 5.13 13.44 46.12
CA THR A 359 5.22 13.80 47.52
C THR A 359 6.21 12.79 48.03
N LYS A 360 7.44 13.27 48.24
CA LYS A 360 8.60 12.47 48.62
C LYS A 360 8.28 11.88 49.99
N LYS A 361 7.55 10.78 50.00
CA LYS A 361 7.24 10.03 51.21
C LYS A 361 8.55 9.36 51.58
N THR A 362 9.26 9.99 52.51
CA THR A 362 10.45 9.45 53.17
C THR A 362 10.09 8.04 53.64
N THR A 363 10.45 7.06 52.84
CA THR A 363 10.23 5.66 53.12
C THR A 363 11.50 5.18 53.80
N THR A 364 11.42 4.98 55.11
CA THR A 364 12.50 4.42 55.92
C THR A 364 12.78 3.00 55.42
N THR A 365 13.89 2.84 54.71
CA THR A 365 14.35 1.53 54.22
C THR A 365 14.70 0.64 55.40
N THR A 366 13.88 -0.38 55.67
CA THR A 366 14.27 -1.50 56.54
C THR A 366 14.83 -2.58 55.62
N THR A 367 16.16 -2.76 55.69
CA THR A 367 16.89 -3.80 54.96
C THR A 367 16.44 -5.17 55.45
N VAL A 368 15.65 -5.89 54.66
CA VAL A 368 15.37 -7.31 54.88
C VAL A 368 16.26 -8.09 53.93
N THR A 369 17.23 -8.79 54.51
CA THR A 369 18.15 -9.69 53.82
C THR A 369 17.39 -10.94 53.39
N THR A 370 17.01 -11.01 52.11
CA THR A 370 16.46 -12.22 51.51
C THR A 370 17.61 -13.10 51.01
N THR A 371 17.72 -14.29 51.61
CA THR A 371 18.65 -15.35 51.24
C THR A 371 18.16 -16.01 49.94
N THR A 372 18.91 -15.86 48.86
CA THR A 372 18.67 -16.52 47.56
C THR A 372 19.23 -17.94 47.62
N GLU A 373 18.38 -18.96 47.50
CA GLU A 373 18.82 -20.34 47.28
C GLU A 373 19.26 -20.53 45.82
N GLU A 374 20.45 -21.12 45.63
CA GLU A 374 21.00 -21.48 44.32
C GLU A 374 20.12 -22.54 43.63
N PRO A 375 19.73 -22.35 42.36
CA PRO A 375 19.12 -23.41 41.59
C PRO A 375 20.19 -24.46 41.26
N SER A 376 19.99 -25.67 41.79
CA SER A 376 20.76 -26.88 41.51
C SER A 376 20.98 -27.09 40.00
N SER A 377 22.23 -26.95 39.60
CA SER A 377 22.76 -27.01 38.23
C SER A 377 22.89 -28.45 37.71
N LEU A 378 21.75 -29.07 37.37
CA LEU A 378 21.72 -30.40 36.74
C LEU A 378 20.93 -30.45 35.41
N LEU A 379 20.16 -29.42 35.09
CA LEU A 379 19.38 -29.37 33.83
C LEU A 379 20.16 -28.82 32.63
N VAL A 380 21.11 -27.92 32.85
CA VAL A 380 21.92 -27.31 31.78
C VAL A 380 22.75 -28.33 30.97
N PRO A 381 23.44 -29.32 31.57
CA PRO A 381 24.20 -30.30 30.78
C PRO A 381 23.31 -31.23 29.96
N ILE A 382 22.08 -31.52 30.41
CA ILE A 382 21.15 -32.42 29.70
C ILE A 382 20.65 -31.78 28.41
N VAL A 383 20.32 -30.48 28.44
CA VAL A 383 19.85 -29.74 27.25
C VAL A 383 20.95 -29.66 26.19
N ILE A 384 22.21 -29.48 26.59
CA ILE A 384 23.35 -29.42 25.66
C ILE A 384 23.57 -30.76 24.94
N VAL A 385 23.44 -31.88 25.65
CA VAL A 385 23.59 -33.22 25.04
C VAL A 385 22.49 -33.52 24.00
N ILE A 386 21.25 -33.09 24.27
CA ILE A 386 20.13 -33.29 23.34
C ILE A 386 20.36 -32.50 22.03
N ILE A 387 20.82 -31.25 22.12
CA ILE A 387 21.10 -30.42 20.94
C ILE A 387 22.19 -31.06 20.07
N ILE A 388 23.25 -31.59 20.68
CA ILE A 388 24.34 -32.26 19.94
C ILE A 388 23.82 -33.50 19.19
N LEU A 389 22.96 -34.31 19.81
CA LEU A 389 22.39 -35.50 19.16
C LEU A 389 21.49 -35.15 17.97
N VAL A 390 20.71 -34.07 18.04
CA VAL A 390 19.85 -33.61 16.94
C VAL A 390 20.69 -33.14 15.74
N VAL A 391 21.76 -32.39 15.99
CA VAL A 391 22.65 -31.88 14.94
C VAL A 391 23.37 -33.03 14.22
N ILE A 392 23.83 -34.05 14.96
CA ILE A 392 24.48 -35.24 14.36
C ILE A 392 23.46 -36.04 13.52
N GLY A 393 22.23 -36.21 14.01
CA GLY A 393 21.17 -36.91 13.28
C GLY A 393 20.79 -36.21 11.96
N ALA A 394 20.60 -34.90 11.99
CA ALA A 394 20.31 -34.11 10.79
C ALA A 394 21.46 -34.13 9.78
N GLY A 395 22.72 -34.03 10.27
CA GLY A 395 23.92 -34.13 9.43
C GLY A 395 24.04 -35.48 8.71
N ALA A 396 23.79 -36.59 9.42
CA ALA A 396 23.83 -37.93 8.84
C ALA A 396 22.74 -38.14 7.77
N ALA A 397 21.53 -37.63 7.99
CA ALA A 397 20.42 -37.72 7.03
C ALA A 397 20.70 -36.91 5.76
N ALA A 398 21.19 -35.67 5.89
CA ALA A 398 21.58 -34.84 4.77
C ALA A 398 22.74 -35.46 3.96
N PHE A 399 23.74 -36.02 4.66
CA PHE A 399 24.87 -36.71 4.02
C PHE A 399 24.42 -37.97 3.26
N TYR A 400 23.52 -38.76 3.82
CA TYR A 400 22.93 -39.93 3.16
C TYR A 400 22.16 -39.53 1.89
N PHE A 401 21.35 -38.46 1.96
CA PHE A 401 20.56 -37.99 0.83
C PHE A 401 21.42 -37.44 -0.32
N PHE A 402 22.51 -36.72 0.01
CA PHE A 402 23.38 -36.12 -1.00
C PHE A 402 24.27 -37.13 -1.72
N PHE A 403 24.75 -38.17 -1.02
CA PHE A 403 25.71 -39.12 -1.61
C PHE A 403 25.08 -40.32 -2.31
N LEU A 404 23.88 -40.76 -1.91
CA LEU A 404 23.23 -41.92 -2.54
C LEU A 404 22.29 -41.56 -3.69
N LYS A 405 21.84 -40.29 -3.78
CA LYS A 405 20.94 -39.86 -4.87
C LYS A 405 21.64 -39.37 -6.13
N LYS A 406 22.97 -39.23 -6.13
CA LYS A 406 23.75 -38.71 -7.27
C LYS A 406 24.21 -39.79 -8.27
N GLY A 407 23.43 -40.86 -8.43
CA GLY A 407 23.85 -42.06 -9.16
C GLY A 407 22.78 -42.66 -10.05
N SER A 408 21.94 -41.87 -10.72
CA SER A 408 21.11 -42.30 -11.84
C SER A 408 20.55 -41.04 -12.50
N ASP A 409 21.10 -40.66 -13.66
CA ASP A 409 20.42 -40.00 -14.79
C ASP A 409 21.46 -39.40 -15.73
N ASP A 410 22.14 -40.27 -16.48
CA ASP A 410 22.88 -39.90 -17.68
C ASP A 410 22.51 -40.86 -18.81
N ALA A 411 21.41 -40.54 -19.51
CA ALA A 411 21.06 -41.18 -20.77
C ALA A 411 20.18 -40.25 -21.63
N GLY A 412 20.81 -39.19 -22.16
CA GLY A 412 20.67 -38.82 -23.57
C GLY A 412 19.44 -38.03 -24.00
N THR A 413 19.67 -36.81 -24.53
CA THR A 413 19.09 -36.42 -25.81
C THR A 413 20.00 -35.42 -26.52
N LYS A 414 20.52 -35.84 -27.70
CA LYS A 414 21.22 -34.99 -28.67
C LYS A 414 20.18 -34.12 -29.41
N SER A 415 20.34 -32.79 -29.43
CA SER A 415 19.71 -31.93 -30.44
C SER A 415 20.70 -30.97 -31.08
N LYS A 416 21.07 -31.35 -32.30
CA LYS A 416 21.48 -30.59 -33.49
C LYS A 416 21.75 -29.08 -33.38
N MET A 417 23.04 -28.78 -33.49
CA MET A 417 23.69 -27.80 -34.36
C MET A 417 22.87 -27.26 -35.56
N GLY A 418 22.82 -25.93 -35.70
CA GLY A 418 22.47 -25.17 -36.91
C GLY A 418 22.72 -23.68 -36.67
N SER A 419 23.92 -23.14 -36.93
CA SER A 419 24.37 -22.49 -38.18
C SER A 419 23.70 -21.12 -38.48
N LYS A 420 24.46 -20.05 -38.22
CA LYS A 420 24.93 -19.03 -39.19
C LYS A 420 23.90 -18.08 -39.85
N MET A 421 23.96 -16.80 -39.44
CA MET A 421 23.90 -15.54 -40.24
C MET A 421 23.73 -14.41 -39.21
N GLY A 422 24.53 -13.35 -39.10
CA GLY A 422 25.31 -12.63 -40.09
C GLY A 422 24.45 -11.52 -40.71
N SER A 423 24.44 -10.31 -40.13
CA SER A 423 24.38 -9.06 -40.89
C SER A 423 24.59 -7.81 -40.02
N LYS A 424 25.22 -6.85 -40.69
CA LYS A 424 25.88 -5.63 -40.24
C LYS A 424 25.24 -4.52 -41.09
N MET A 425 24.65 -3.49 -40.49
CA MET A 425 24.19 -2.24 -41.12
C MET A 425 23.90 -1.25 -39.99
N GLY A 426 24.40 -0.01 -39.89
CA GLY A 426 25.16 0.81 -40.82
C GLY A 426 24.27 1.81 -41.56
N SER A 427 23.98 2.98 -40.97
CA SER A 427 23.55 4.28 -41.56
C SER A 427 22.98 5.13 -40.41
N LYS A 428 23.38 6.36 -40.05
CA LYS A 428 23.91 7.58 -40.70
C LYS A 428 22.94 8.25 -41.69
N MET A 429 22.16 9.21 -41.19
CA MET A 429 21.68 10.48 -41.80
C MET A 429 20.76 11.15 -40.74
N GLY A 430 20.87 12.41 -40.32
CA GLY A 430 21.31 13.60 -41.03
C GLY A 430 20.09 14.30 -41.62
N SER A 431 19.40 15.16 -40.86
CA SER A 431 18.39 16.08 -41.40
C SER A 431 18.37 17.40 -40.61
N LYS A 432 19.03 18.41 -41.18
CA LYS A 432 18.77 19.83 -40.92
C LYS A 432 17.43 20.20 -41.56
N ARG A 433 16.65 21.07 -40.92
CA ARG A 433 15.63 21.87 -41.60
C ARG A 433 15.49 23.23 -40.92
N ASP A 434 16.18 24.16 -41.54
CA ASP A 434 15.83 25.53 -41.92
C ASP A 434 14.69 26.26 -41.20
N ASP A 435 15.10 27.46 -40.79
CA ASP A 435 14.32 28.65 -40.48
C ASP A 435 13.20 28.93 -41.48
N ASN A 436 12.04 29.34 -40.99
CA ASN A 436 11.20 30.23 -41.77
C ASN A 436 10.55 31.30 -40.88
N LYS A 437 11.18 32.48 -40.95
CA LYS A 437 10.70 33.78 -40.52
C LYS A 437 9.54 34.19 -41.44
N LYS A 438 8.39 34.55 -40.87
CA LYS A 438 7.37 35.32 -41.60
C LYS A 438 6.82 36.43 -40.71
N ASP A 439 7.36 37.61 -40.95
CA ASP A 439 6.75 38.88 -40.61
C ASP A 439 5.39 39.00 -41.32
N THR A 440 4.34 39.39 -40.59
CA THR A 440 3.23 40.11 -41.19
C THR A 440 2.77 41.22 -40.26
N SER A 441 2.99 42.42 -40.76
CA SER A 441 2.58 43.72 -40.27
C SER A 441 1.11 43.99 -40.61
N SER A 442 0.49 44.84 -39.79
CA SER A 442 -0.46 45.91 -40.16
C SER A 442 -1.92 45.77 -39.74
N THR A 443 -2.40 46.94 -39.27
CA THR A 443 -3.77 47.47 -39.22
C THR A 443 -4.61 46.98 -38.03
N GLY A 444 -5.01 47.80 -37.06
CA GLY A 444 -5.33 49.23 -37.08
C GLY A 444 -6.84 49.38 -37.17
N SER A 445 -7.53 49.51 -36.03
CA SER A 445 -8.91 50.01 -35.98
C SER A 445 -9.17 50.69 -34.64
N LYS A 446 -9.36 52.00 -34.75
CA LYS A 446 -10.04 52.93 -33.83
C LYS A 446 -11.31 52.31 -33.26
N VAL A 447 -11.55 52.49 -31.97
CA VAL A 447 -12.91 52.52 -31.41
C VAL A 447 -13.03 53.76 -30.54
N GLU A 448 -14.13 54.46 -30.78
CA GLU A 448 -14.49 55.76 -30.25
C GLU A 448 -14.91 55.73 -28.78
N GLU A 449 -14.67 56.88 -28.17
CA GLU A 449 -15.17 57.37 -26.90
C GLU A 449 -16.70 57.52 -26.94
N ALA A 450 -17.40 56.96 -25.95
CA ALA A 450 -18.73 57.42 -25.57
C ALA A 450 -18.92 57.18 -24.07
N GLY A 451 -19.03 58.28 -23.33
CA GLY A 451 -19.31 58.30 -21.90
C GLY A 451 -20.71 57.82 -21.56
N GLY A 452 -20.86 57.41 -20.30
CA GLY A 452 -22.12 57.04 -19.69
C GLY A 452 -21.92 56.80 -18.21
N GLU A 453 -21.98 57.88 -17.43
CA GLU A 453 -22.18 57.84 -15.99
C GLU A 453 -23.49 57.08 -15.69
N ASN A 454 -23.47 56.21 -14.68
CA ASN A 454 -24.64 55.94 -13.87
C ASN A 454 -24.19 55.47 -12.48
N GLU A 455 -24.48 56.33 -11.51
CA GLU A 455 -24.56 56.02 -10.09
C GLU A 455 -25.63 54.95 -9.84
N ALA A 456 -25.31 53.96 -9.00
CA ALA A 456 -26.32 53.25 -8.23
C ALA A 456 -25.73 52.76 -6.91
N ASN A 457 -26.16 53.42 -5.85
CA ASN A 457 -26.05 53.03 -4.45
C ASN A 457 -26.37 51.55 -4.22
N THR A 458 -25.59 50.86 -3.40
CA THR A 458 -26.13 49.80 -2.53
C THR A 458 -25.39 49.80 -1.21
N ALA A 459 -26.21 49.83 -0.16
CA ALA A 459 -25.89 50.14 1.22
C ALA A 459 -25.00 49.09 1.90
N LEU A 460 -24.06 49.59 2.72
CA LEU A 460 -23.65 48.93 3.95
C LEU A 460 -24.85 48.90 4.90
N ASP A 461 -25.17 47.73 5.44
CA ASP A 461 -25.96 47.64 6.66
C ASP A 461 -25.20 46.81 7.70
N GLU A 462 -25.24 47.35 8.91
CA GLU A 462 -24.44 47.03 10.07
C GLU A 462 -25.00 45.79 10.79
N THR A 463 -24.17 44.78 11.07
CA THR A 463 -24.50 43.83 12.16
C THR A 463 -23.82 44.29 13.44
N LYS A 464 -24.65 44.97 14.22
CA LYS A 464 -24.43 45.46 15.57
C LYS A 464 -24.41 44.30 16.57
N SER A 465 -23.44 44.38 17.48
CA SER A 465 -23.32 43.66 18.74
C SER A 465 -24.65 43.57 19.52
N MET A 466 -24.96 42.37 20.01
CA MET A 466 -25.85 42.15 21.16
C MET A 466 -25.05 41.44 22.25
N GLU A 467 -24.46 42.24 23.13
CA GLU A 467 -24.25 41.89 24.53
C GLU A 467 -25.49 42.32 25.35
N ASP A 468 -25.67 41.63 26.47
CA ASP A 468 -26.57 41.89 27.59
C ASP A 468 -28.06 41.49 27.48
N GLY A 469 -28.31 40.25 27.92
CA GLY A 469 -28.84 40.05 29.28
C GLY A 469 -30.34 39.81 29.40
N LEU A 470 -30.72 38.75 30.16
CA LEU A 470 -31.80 38.77 31.15
C LEU A 470 -31.86 37.44 31.94
N ILE A 471 -31.76 37.63 33.27
CA ILE A 471 -32.37 36.89 34.40
C ILE A 471 -31.83 35.49 34.75
#